data_AF-A0A7Y1T912-F1
#
_entry.id   AF-A0A7Y1T912-F1
#
_cell.length_a   1.000
_cell.length_b   1.000
_cell.length_c   1.000
_cell.angle_alpha   90.00
_cell.angle_beta   90.00
_cell.angle_gamma   90.00
#
_symmetry.space_group_name_H-M   'P 1'
#
loop_
_entity.id
_entity.type
_entity.pdbx_description
1 polymer ?
#
loop_
_entity_poly.entity_id
_entity_poly.type
_entity_poly.pdbx_seq_one_letter_code
_entity_poly.pdbx_strand_id
1 'polypeptide(L)'
;MLSVISPAKTLDYEAPLATQTSSKPAMLKDAAQLVDILRDFSPDQIVDLMGVSQKLGELNQRRYANWSTPFNKKNARQAILAFRGDVYSGIDADSFSEEDFEFAQQHLRILSGLYGVLRPLDLIQPYR
;
A
#
# COMPACT_ATOMS: atom_id res chain seq x y z
N MET A 1 -17.80 -15.48 3.08
CA MET A 1 -18.17 -14.04 3.07
C MET A 1 -16.90 -13.22 2.86
N LEU A 2 -16.94 -12.16 2.05
CA LEU A 2 -15.78 -11.34 1.70
C LEU A 2 -16.12 -9.86 1.87
N SER A 3 -15.34 -9.16 2.69
CA SER A 3 -15.44 -7.72 2.92
C SER A 3 -14.46 -6.98 2.02
N VAL A 4 -14.88 -5.83 1.48
CA VAL A 4 -14.06 -5.00 0.59
C VAL A 4 -14.01 -3.59 1.13
N ILE A 5 -12.81 -3.05 1.31
CA ILE A 5 -12.58 -1.68 1.79
C ILE A 5 -11.74 -0.87 0.81
N SER A 6 -11.85 0.45 0.93
CA SER A 6 -11.01 1.40 0.20
C SER A 6 -9.61 1.48 0.81
N PRO A 7 -8.57 1.86 0.03
CA PRO A 7 -7.25 2.13 0.56
C PRO A 7 -7.24 3.47 1.29
N ALA A 8 -6.18 3.74 2.05
CA ALA A 8 -5.94 5.06 2.63
C ALA A 8 -4.83 5.83 1.90
N LYS A 9 -4.90 7.16 1.96
CA LYS A 9 -3.88 8.06 1.40
C LYS A 9 -2.65 8.21 2.30
N THR A 10 -2.82 7.99 3.61
CA THR A 10 -1.75 8.07 4.60
C THR A 10 -1.16 6.69 4.79
N LEU A 11 0.17 6.63 4.82
CA LEU A 11 0.91 5.39 4.97
C LEU A 11 1.92 5.52 6.11
N ASP A 12 2.09 4.45 6.88
CA ASP A 12 3.03 4.32 7.98
C ASP A 12 3.97 3.15 7.70
N TYR A 13 5.27 3.43 7.68
CA TYR A 13 6.32 2.44 7.47
C TYR A 13 7.27 2.33 8.67
N GLU A 14 7.01 3.05 9.76
CA GLU A 14 7.91 3.18 10.90
C GLU A 14 7.41 2.45 12.14
N ALA A 15 6.09 2.36 12.34
CA ALA A 15 5.54 1.71 13.51
C ALA A 15 5.97 0.23 13.64
N PRO A 16 6.08 -0.31 14.88
CA PRO A 16 6.33 -1.72 15.10
C PRO A 16 5.34 -2.60 14.31
N LEU A 17 5.81 -3.76 13.86
CA LEU A 17 4.95 -4.70 13.15
C LEU A 17 4.28 -5.64 14.15
N ALA A 18 2.94 -5.71 14.12
CA ALA A 18 2.16 -6.67 14.89
C ALA A 18 2.36 -8.12 14.42
N THR A 19 2.75 -8.32 13.15
CA THR A 19 3.10 -9.64 12.60
C THR A 19 4.28 -9.56 11.63
N GLN A 20 5.05 -10.64 11.60
CA GLN A 20 6.09 -10.87 10.61
C GLN A 20 5.58 -11.66 9.40
N THR A 21 4.35 -12.16 9.42
CA THR A 21 3.75 -12.90 8.32
C THR A 21 3.43 -11.94 7.16
N SER A 22 3.79 -12.33 5.95
CA SER A 22 3.59 -11.48 4.77
C SER A 22 3.39 -12.32 3.51
N SER A 23 2.76 -11.71 2.52
CA SER A 23 2.46 -12.30 1.23
C SER A 23 2.72 -11.29 0.11
N LYS A 24 2.57 -11.71 -1.16
CA LYS A 24 2.85 -10.86 -2.32
C LYS A 24 1.54 -10.48 -3.03
N PRO A 25 1.41 -9.22 -3.50
CA PRO A 25 0.29 -8.80 -4.34
C PRO A 25 0.17 -9.71 -5.57
N ALA A 26 -1.06 -10.13 -5.89
CA ALA A 26 -1.33 -11.00 -7.04
C ALA A 26 -1.06 -10.28 -8.38
N MET A 27 -1.31 -8.97 -8.44
CA MET A 27 -1.21 -8.14 -9.65
C MET A 27 0.08 -7.31 -9.68
N LEU A 28 1.18 -7.83 -9.13
CA LEU A 28 2.44 -7.08 -9.03
C LEU A 28 3.04 -6.73 -10.41
N LYS A 29 2.77 -7.55 -11.43
CA LYS A 29 3.20 -7.27 -12.81
C LYS A 29 2.46 -6.06 -13.40
N ASP A 30 1.15 -5.97 -13.15
CA ASP A 30 0.33 -4.86 -13.62
C ASP A 30 0.70 -3.56 -12.88
N ALA A 31 0.95 -3.66 -11.56
CA ALA A 31 1.46 -2.56 -10.76
C ALA A 31 2.80 -2.02 -11.30
N ALA A 32 3.71 -2.89 -11.72
CA ALA A 32 4.99 -2.48 -12.31
C ALA A 32 4.80 -1.65 -13.59
N GLN A 33 3.86 -2.04 -14.46
CA GLN A 33 3.54 -1.29 -15.69
C GLN A 33 3.04 0.13 -15.37
N LEU A 34 2.18 0.27 -14.36
CA LEU A 34 1.70 1.58 -13.92
C LEU A 34 2.83 2.44 -13.33
N VAL A 35 3.70 1.84 -12.50
CA VAL A 35 4.85 2.53 -11.92
C VAL A 35 5.82 2.98 -12.99
N ASP A 36 6.10 2.17 -14.01
CA ASP A 36 7.01 2.54 -15.09
C ASP A 36 6.52 3.77 -15.85
N ILE A 37 5.20 3.88 -16.10
CA ILE A 37 4.60 5.10 -16.67
C ILE A 37 4.77 6.29 -15.73
N LEU A 38 4.43 6.13 -14.45
CA LEU A 38 4.48 7.22 -13.46
C LEU A 38 5.90 7.68 -13.12
N ARG A 39 6.90 6.82 -13.32
CA ARG A 39 8.31 7.13 -13.09
C ARG A 39 8.84 8.17 -14.08
N ASP A 40 8.28 8.19 -15.29
CA ASP A 40 8.67 9.13 -16.36
C ASP A 40 8.04 10.53 -16.18
N PHE A 41 7.13 10.69 -15.22
CA PHE A 41 6.48 11.97 -14.95
C PHE A 41 7.38 12.88 -14.14
N SER A 42 7.40 14.17 -14.50
CA SER A 42 7.98 15.22 -13.66
C SER A 42 7.14 15.43 -12.38
N PRO A 43 7.72 16.01 -11.32
CA PRO A 43 6.96 16.38 -10.13
C PRO A 43 5.71 17.22 -10.44
N ASP A 44 5.81 18.17 -11.37
CA ASP A 44 4.70 19.05 -11.77
C ASP A 44 3.59 18.26 -12.49
N GLN A 45 3.95 17.30 -13.34
CA GLN A 45 2.97 16.40 -13.97
C GLN A 45 2.24 15.54 -12.93
N ILE A 46 2.93 15.09 -11.87
CA ILE A 46 2.30 14.36 -10.76
C ILE A 46 1.36 15.28 -9.95
N VAL A 47 1.75 16.54 -9.72
CA VAL A 47 0.91 17.55 -9.07
C VAL A 47 -0.39 17.75 -9.83
N ASP A 48 -0.31 18.00 -11.13
CA ASP A 48 -1.46 18.25 -11.99
C ASP A 48 -2.36 17.01 -12.10
N LEU A 49 -1.75 15.83 -12.28
CA LEU A 49 -2.48 14.56 -12.39
C LEU A 49 -3.29 14.23 -11.13
N MET A 50 -2.72 14.45 -9.95
CA MET A 50 -3.32 14.04 -8.67
C MET A 50 -4.07 15.16 -7.95
N GLY A 51 -3.94 16.41 -8.40
CA GLY A 51 -4.48 17.59 -7.71
C GLY A 51 -3.92 17.74 -6.30
N VAL A 52 -2.59 17.60 -6.14
CA VAL A 52 -1.90 17.66 -4.83
C VAL A 52 -0.98 18.87 -4.72
N SER A 53 -0.47 19.16 -3.53
CA SER A 53 0.55 20.21 -3.36
C SER A 53 1.89 19.81 -3.98
N GLN A 54 2.73 20.80 -4.32
CA GLN A 54 4.09 20.57 -4.86
C GLN A 54 4.90 19.58 -4.02
N LYS A 55 4.89 19.77 -2.69
CA LYS A 55 5.59 18.90 -1.74
C LYS A 55 5.14 17.44 -1.84
N LEU A 56 3.84 17.21 -2.04
CA LEU A 56 3.29 15.86 -2.20
C LEU A 56 3.59 15.30 -3.60
N GLY A 57 3.58 16.13 -4.64
CA GLY A 57 3.98 15.71 -5.99
C GLY A 57 5.41 15.20 -6.03
N GLU A 58 6.36 15.99 -5.51
CA GLU A 58 7.77 15.59 -5.40
C GLU A 58 7.96 14.32 -4.57
N LEU A 59 7.23 14.18 -3.46
CA LEU A 59 7.28 12.97 -2.64
C LEU A 59 6.82 11.74 -3.42
N ASN A 60 5.72 11.84 -4.17
CA ASN A 60 5.19 10.68 -4.90
C ASN A 60 6.02 10.36 -6.15
N GLN A 61 6.57 11.36 -6.84
CA GLN A 61 7.55 11.13 -7.90
C GLN A 61 8.74 10.32 -7.38
N ARG A 62 9.32 10.71 -6.23
CA ARG A 62 10.40 9.95 -5.59
C ARG A 62 9.97 8.54 -5.18
N ARG A 63 8.73 8.35 -4.74
CA ARG A 63 8.20 7.01 -4.42
C ARG A 63 8.15 6.12 -5.65
N TYR A 64 7.65 6.60 -6.79
CA TYR A 64 7.64 5.83 -8.04
C TYR A 64 9.06 5.57 -8.57
N ALA A 65 9.97 6.54 -8.45
CA ALA A 65 11.37 6.36 -8.81
C ALA A 65 12.08 5.28 -7.97
N ASN A 66 11.79 5.22 -6.67
CA ASN A 66 12.38 4.23 -5.75
C ASN A 66 11.63 2.90 -5.70
N TRP A 67 10.44 2.82 -6.34
CA TRP A 67 9.65 1.61 -6.35
C TRP A 67 10.41 0.50 -7.09
N SER A 68 10.59 -0.64 -6.43
CA SER A 68 11.43 -1.71 -6.96
C SER A 68 11.05 -3.10 -6.46
N THR A 69 11.20 -4.10 -7.32
CA THR A 69 11.07 -5.51 -6.97
C THR A 69 12.47 -6.14 -6.80
N PRO A 70 12.64 -7.17 -5.94
CA PRO A 70 11.62 -7.89 -5.18
C PRO A 70 11.19 -7.18 -3.89
N PHE A 71 9.91 -7.33 -3.54
CA PHE A 71 9.38 -6.85 -2.26
C PHE A 71 9.84 -7.72 -1.11
N ASN A 72 10.26 -7.07 -0.04
CA ASN A 72 10.69 -7.68 1.21
C ASN A 72 10.40 -6.71 2.37
N LYS A 73 10.58 -7.18 3.61
CA LYS A 73 10.26 -6.40 4.82
C LYS A 73 11.12 -5.15 5.03
N LYS A 74 12.19 -4.95 4.26
CA LYS A 74 13.03 -3.75 4.33
C LYS A 74 12.52 -2.63 3.43
N ASN A 75 11.82 -2.97 2.34
CA ASN A 75 11.34 -1.99 1.36
C ASN A 75 9.81 -1.91 1.28
N ALA A 76 9.09 -2.83 1.90
CA ALA A 76 7.63 -2.92 1.82
C ALA A 76 7.02 -3.34 3.18
N ARG A 77 5.74 -3.08 3.34
CA ARG A 77 4.95 -3.40 4.55
C ARG A 77 3.60 -4.00 4.18
N GLN A 78 3.05 -4.86 5.02
CA GLN A 78 1.73 -5.45 4.84
C GLN A 78 0.68 -4.34 4.70
N ALA A 79 -0.20 -4.43 3.70
CA ALA A 79 -1.18 -3.40 3.38
C ALA A 79 -2.01 -2.95 4.59
N ILE A 80 -2.51 -3.90 5.39
CA ILE A 80 -3.34 -3.59 6.57
C ILE A 80 -2.57 -2.85 7.68
N LEU A 81 -1.25 -3.04 7.75
CA LEU A 81 -0.36 -2.37 8.71
C LEU A 81 0.28 -1.10 8.15
N ALA A 82 0.21 -0.89 6.84
CA ALA A 82 0.76 0.29 6.18
C ALA A 82 -0.28 1.42 6.08
N PHE A 83 -1.52 1.10 5.76
CA PHE A 83 -2.57 2.11 5.62
C PHE A 83 -3.00 2.69 6.97
N ARG A 84 -3.19 4.01 7.00
CA ARG A 84 -3.66 4.77 8.17
C ARG A 84 -4.79 5.73 7.79
N GLY A 85 -5.81 5.81 8.64
CA GLY A 85 -7.01 6.64 8.46
C GLY A 85 -8.21 6.00 9.16
N ASP A 86 -9.36 6.68 9.17
CA ASP A 86 -10.50 6.34 10.04
C ASP A 86 -10.95 4.87 9.93
N VAL A 87 -11.04 4.32 8.72
CA VAL A 87 -11.39 2.90 8.51
C VAL A 87 -10.35 1.97 9.14
N TYR A 88 -9.07 2.28 9.01
CA TYR A 88 -7.97 1.45 9.52
C TYR A 88 -7.81 1.60 11.03
N SER A 89 -8.09 2.78 11.59
CA SER A 89 -8.16 3.00 13.04
C SER A 89 -9.33 2.23 13.66
N GLY A 90 -10.46 2.09 12.95
CA GLY A 90 -11.58 1.26 13.42
C GLY A 90 -11.30 -0.25 13.31
N ILE A 91 -10.44 -0.68 12.40
CA ILE A 91 -10.00 -2.08 12.29
C ILE A 91 -8.97 -2.42 13.38
N ASP A 92 -8.12 -1.46 13.74
CA ASP A 92 -7.08 -1.60 14.77
C ASP A 92 -6.19 -2.85 14.57
N ALA A 93 -5.66 -3.02 13.36
CA ALA A 93 -4.87 -4.19 13.01
C ALA A 93 -3.56 -4.34 13.81
N ASP A 94 -3.14 -3.29 14.53
CA ASP A 94 -1.97 -3.34 15.40
C ASP A 94 -2.25 -4.16 16.68
N SER A 95 -3.52 -4.43 17.03
CA SER A 95 -3.94 -5.26 18.17
C SER A 95 -4.35 -6.70 17.81
N PHE A 96 -4.24 -7.08 16.54
CA PHE A 96 -4.60 -8.41 16.03
C PHE A 96 -3.69 -9.52 16.58
N SER A 97 -4.28 -10.68 16.83
CA SER A 97 -3.56 -11.96 16.95
C SER A 97 -3.16 -12.51 15.56
N GLU A 98 -2.32 -13.54 15.52
CA GLU A 98 -2.01 -14.22 14.25
C GLU A 98 -3.26 -14.89 13.65
N GLU A 99 -4.17 -15.41 14.48
CA GLU A 99 -5.45 -15.96 14.03
C GLU A 99 -6.35 -14.87 13.40
N ASP A 100 -6.36 -13.65 13.96
CA ASP A 100 -7.09 -12.52 13.37
C ASP A 100 -6.51 -12.13 12.01
N PHE A 101 -5.18 -12.13 11.88
CA PHE A 101 -4.52 -11.90 10.60
C PHE A 101 -4.85 -12.98 9.57
N GLU A 102 -4.86 -14.26 9.96
CA GLU A 102 -5.25 -15.36 9.08
C GLU A 102 -6.70 -15.22 8.62
N PHE A 103 -7.62 -14.89 9.54
CA PHE A 103 -9.02 -14.66 9.23
C PHE A 103 -9.17 -13.47 8.27
N ALA A 104 -8.55 -12.33 8.56
CA ALA A 104 -8.58 -11.16 7.69
C ALA A 104 -7.99 -11.47 6.31
N GLN A 105 -6.91 -12.24 6.24
CA GLN A 105 -6.25 -12.63 4.99
C GLN A 105 -7.20 -13.42 4.07
N GLN A 106 -8.12 -14.20 4.64
CA GLN A 106 -9.13 -14.95 3.89
C GLN A 106 -10.37 -14.10 3.56
N HIS A 107 -10.77 -13.18 4.45
CA HIS A 107 -12.08 -12.54 4.42
C HIS A 107 -12.10 -11.04 4.08
N LEU A 108 -10.94 -10.37 4.00
CA LEU A 108 -10.85 -8.94 3.69
C LEU A 108 -10.05 -8.68 2.41
N ARG A 109 -10.51 -7.74 1.58
CA ARG A 109 -9.77 -7.20 0.44
C ARG A 109 -9.73 -5.68 0.48
N ILE A 110 -8.60 -5.13 0.09
CA ILE A 110 -8.38 -3.69 -0.03
C ILE A 110 -8.25 -3.38 -1.52
N LEU A 111 -9.14 -2.56 -2.07
CA LEU A 111 -8.99 -2.08 -3.44
C LEU A 111 -7.81 -1.12 -3.52
N SER A 112 -7.06 -1.13 -4.62
CA SER A 112 -5.89 -0.30 -4.82
C SER A 112 -5.80 0.15 -6.26
N GLY A 113 -5.64 1.46 -6.49
CA GLY A 113 -5.42 1.99 -7.84
C GLY A 113 -4.13 1.44 -8.48
N LEU A 114 -3.09 1.20 -7.67
CA LEU A 114 -1.81 0.70 -8.16
C LEU A 114 -1.73 -0.83 -8.18
N TYR A 115 -2.19 -1.49 -7.11
CA TYR A 115 -2.05 -2.95 -6.95
C TYR A 115 -3.31 -3.75 -7.33
N GLY A 116 -4.36 -3.08 -7.82
CA GLY A 116 -5.65 -3.68 -8.14
C GLY A 116 -6.39 -4.12 -6.87
N VAL A 117 -6.09 -5.33 -6.41
CA VAL A 117 -6.67 -5.91 -5.20
C VAL A 117 -5.57 -6.44 -4.30
N LEU A 118 -5.58 -5.98 -3.05
CA LEU A 118 -4.65 -6.40 -2.01
C LEU A 118 -5.37 -7.25 -0.96
N ARG A 119 -4.66 -8.24 -0.46
CA ARG A 119 -4.97 -8.91 0.81
C ARG A 119 -4.29 -8.15 1.97
N PRO A 120 -4.80 -8.28 3.20
CA PRO A 120 -4.22 -7.64 4.39
C PRO A 120 -2.71 -7.77 4.52
N LEU A 121 -2.18 -8.97 4.31
CA LEU A 121 -0.76 -9.29 4.48
C LEU A 121 0.05 -9.11 3.18
N ASP A 122 -0.54 -8.61 2.09
CA ASP A 122 0.24 -8.34 0.88
C ASP A 122 1.18 -7.15 1.12
N LEU A 123 2.46 -7.34 0.81
CA LEU A 123 3.47 -6.28 0.92
C LEU A 123 3.22 -5.19 -0.13
N ILE A 124 3.21 -3.94 0.30
CA ILE A 124 3.15 -2.76 -0.54
C ILE A 124 4.32 -1.82 -0.26
N GLN A 125 4.79 -1.16 -1.30
CA GLN A 125 5.70 -0.01 -1.22
C GLN A 125 4.90 1.29 -1.22
N PRO A 126 5.45 2.40 -0.68
CA PRO A 126 4.73 3.65 -0.57
C PRO A 126 4.33 4.18 -1.94
N TYR A 127 3.08 4.61 -2.06
CA TYR A 127 2.50 5.19 -3.28
C TYR A 127 1.38 6.16 -2.90
N ARG A 128 0.76 6.78 -3.90
CA ARG A 128 -0.50 7.50 -3.78
C ARG A 128 -1.40 7.18 -4.95
#